data_AF-A0A350H6A2-F1
#
_entry.id   AF-A0A350H6A2-F1
#
_cell.length_a   1.000
_cell.length_b   1.000
_cell.length_c   1.000
_cell.angle_alpha   90.00
_cell.angle_beta   90.00
_cell.angle_gamma   90.00
#
_symmetry.space_group_name_H-M   'P 1'
#
loop_
_entity.id
_entity.type
_entity.pdbx_description
1 polymer ?
#
loop_
_entity_poly.entity_id
_entity_poly.type
_entity_poly.pdbx_seq_one_letter_code
_entity_poly.pdbx_strand_id
1 'polypeptide(L)' 'LKSIVIGKNVSKISKGAFAGCKKLKSIKIKSNKIKKFVKGTFKGLKKTCVIKVPKAMKNVYAKKIKKAGFKGIVE' A
#
# COMPACT_ATOMS: atom_id res chain seq x y z
N LEU A 1 -2.31 -14.96 -3.62
CA LEU A 1 -2.58 -14.27 -2.33
C LEU A 1 -3.80 -13.37 -2.44
N LYS A 2 -4.65 -13.36 -1.41
CA LYS A 2 -5.86 -12.53 -1.34
C LYS A 2 -5.69 -11.30 -0.43
N SER A 3 -4.90 -11.40 0.63
CA SER A 3 -4.66 -10.31 1.60
C SER A 3 -3.20 -10.29 2.07
N ILE A 4 -2.71 -9.10 2.44
CA ILE A 4 -1.38 -8.90 3.03
C ILE A 4 -1.52 -8.00 4.25
N VAL A 5 -0.75 -8.28 5.31
CA VAL A 5 -0.68 -7.43 6.51
C VAL A 5 0.76 -6.96 6.68
N ILE A 6 0.95 -5.63 6.67
CA ILE A 6 2.25 -5.00 6.96
C ILE A 6 2.29 -4.69 8.46
N GLY A 7 3.25 -5.31 9.15
CA GLY A 7 3.44 -5.18 10.60
C GLY A 7 3.77 -3.74 11.04
N LYS A 8 3.59 -3.46 12.34
CA LYS A 8 3.81 -2.12 12.93
C LYS A 8 5.26 -1.62 12.82
N ASN A 9 6.21 -2.55 12.75
CA ASN A 9 7.65 -2.25 12.74
C ASN A 9 8.25 -2.05 11.34
N VAL A 10 7.43 -2.14 10.29
CA VAL A 10 7.93 -1.97 8.91
C VAL A 10 8.21 -0.49 8.64
N SER A 11 9.46 -0.14 8.39
CA SER A 11 9.88 1.25 8.12
C SER A 11 10.02 1.58 6.63
N LYS A 12 10.23 0.56 5.79
CA LYS A 12 10.51 0.72 4.36
C LYS A 12 9.77 -0.35 3.54
N ILE A 13 9.22 0.08 2.41
CA ILE A 13 8.65 -0.80 1.38
C ILE A 13 9.46 -0.54 0.10
N SER A 14 10.03 -1.59 -0.47
CA SER A 14 10.87 -1.52 -1.66
C SER A 14 10.06 -1.25 -2.94
N LYS A 15 10.77 -0.81 -3.98
CA LYS A 15 10.22 -0.69 -5.32
C LYS A 15 9.75 -2.08 -5.77
N GLY A 16 8.51 -2.17 -6.24
CA GLY A 16 7.95 -3.42 -6.74
C GLY A 16 7.55 -4.46 -5.68
N ALA A 17 7.53 -4.13 -4.38
CA ALA A 17 7.17 -5.09 -3.33
C ALA A 17 5.83 -5.81 -3.54
N PHE A 18 4.85 -5.15 -4.19
CA PHE A 18 3.57 -5.73 -4.56
C PHE A 18 3.31 -5.66 -6.06
N ALA A 19 4.37 -5.53 -6.87
CA ALA A 19 4.22 -5.47 -8.31
C ALA A 19 3.78 -6.82 -8.86
N GLY A 20 2.79 -6.82 -9.75
CA GLY A 20 2.29 -8.05 -10.39
C GLY A 20 1.33 -8.87 -9.54
N CYS A 21 1.00 -8.46 -8.31
CA CYS A 21 0.05 -9.18 -7.44
C CYS A 21 -1.43 -9.01 -7.89
N LYS A 22 -1.78 -9.50 -9.09
CA LYS A 22 -3.10 -9.31 -9.73
C LYS A 22 -4.29 -9.91 -8.95
N LYS A 23 -4.03 -10.91 -8.08
CA LYS A 23 -5.05 -11.59 -7.26
C LYS A 23 -5.25 -10.96 -5.87
N LEU A 24 -4.47 -9.93 -5.53
CA LEU A 24 -4.52 -9.27 -4.23
C LEU A 24 -5.76 -8.39 -4.10
N LYS A 25 -6.54 -8.63 -3.04
CA LYS A 25 -7.78 -7.90 -2.75
C LYS A 25 -7.61 -6.89 -1.63
N SER A 26 -6.74 -7.15 -0.65
CA SER A 26 -6.55 -6.23 0.48
C SER A 26 -5.11 -6.14 0.99
N ILE A 27 -4.71 -4.94 1.42
CA ILE A 27 -3.43 -4.67 2.07
C ILE A 27 -3.74 -3.91 3.36
N LYS A 28 -3.36 -4.47 4.52
CA LYS A 28 -3.55 -3.82 5.82
C LYS A 28 -2.21 -3.31 6.32
N ILE A 29 -2.00 -2.01 6.25
CA ILE A 29 -0.80 -1.33 6.74
C ILE A 29 -1.03 -0.94 8.19
N LYS A 30 -0.35 -1.63 9.12
CA LYS A 30 -0.37 -1.28 10.55
C LYS A 30 0.79 -0.37 10.95
N SER A 31 1.80 -0.21 10.09
CA SER A 31 2.94 0.67 10.35
C SER A 31 2.56 2.14 10.19
N ASN A 32 3.04 2.95 11.12
CA ASN A 32 3.08 4.42 11.05
C ASN A 32 4.49 4.93 10.69
N LYS A 33 5.50 4.05 10.63
CA LYS A 33 6.91 4.41 10.40
C LYS A 33 7.30 4.43 8.91
N ILE A 34 6.38 4.11 7.99
CA ILE A 34 6.68 4.09 6.56
C ILE A 34 6.89 5.52 6.06
N LYS A 35 8.15 5.87 5.81
CA LYS A 35 8.51 7.22 5.37
C LYS A 35 8.17 7.45 3.90
N LYS A 36 8.39 6.45 3.03
CA LYS A 36 8.28 6.61 1.57
C LYS A 36 7.63 5.40 0.92
N PHE A 37 6.70 5.67 0.00
CA PHE A 37 6.16 4.70 -0.94
C PHE A 37 6.80 4.98 -2.31
N VAL A 38 7.50 4.00 -2.86
CA VAL A 38 8.26 4.18 -4.11
C VAL A 38 7.34 3.97 -5.31
N LYS A 39 7.56 4.75 -6.38
CA LYS A 39 6.82 4.59 -7.64
C LYS A 39 7.00 3.16 -8.15
N GLY A 40 5.88 2.48 -8.40
CA GLY A 40 5.88 1.09 -8.87
C GLY A 40 5.76 0.02 -7.77
N THR A 41 5.73 0.39 -6.48
CA THR A 41 5.42 -0.55 -5.39
C THR A 41 4.09 -1.28 -5.61
N PHE A 42 3.11 -0.60 -6.21
CA PHE A 42 1.75 -1.12 -6.45
C PHE A 42 1.46 -1.40 -7.95
N LYS A 43 2.50 -1.55 -8.78
CA LYS A 43 2.35 -1.71 -10.23
C LYS A 43 1.64 -3.02 -10.57
N GLY A 44 0.53 -2.97 -11.30
CA GLY A 44 -0.22 -4.17 -11.68
C GLY A 44 -1.19 -4.70 -10.61
N LEU A 45 -1.42 -3.94 -9.52
CA LEU A 45 -2.56 -4.20 -8.64
C LEU A 45 -3.88 -3.82 -9.33
N LYS A 46 -4.93 -4.59 -9.04
CA LYS A 46 -6.29 -4.25 -9.49
C LYS A 46 -6.80 -3.01 -8.76
N LYS A 47 -7.63 -2.21 -9.43
CA LYS A 47 -8.31 -1.04 -8.84
C LYS A 47 -9.25 -1.44 -7.68
N THR A 48 -9.72 -2.68 -7.67
CA THR A 48 -10.55 -3.25 -6.60
C THR A 48 -9.76 -3.62 -5.33
N CYS A 49 -8.43 -3.50 -5.35
CA CYS A 49 -7.63 -3.71 -4.16
C CYS A 49 -7.90 -2.59 -3.15
N VAL A 50 -8.07 -2.96 -1.89
CA VAL A 50 -8.30 -2.04 -0.78
C VAL A 50 -7.05 -1.97 0.10
N ILE A 51 -6.48 -0.79 0.24
CA ILE A 51 -5.34 -0.55 1.14
C ILE A 51 -5.86 0.13 2.40
N LYS A 52 -5.93 -0.63 3.49
CA LYS A 52 -6.29 -0.13 4.82
C LYS A 52 -5.07 0.44 5.49
N VAL A 53 -5.09 1.71 5.83
CA VAL A 53 -3.99 2.42 6.50
C VAL A 53 -4.41 2.88 7.89
N PRO A 54 -3.46 3.23 8.78
CA PRO A 54 -3.82 3.73 10.11
C PRO A 54 -4.56 5.07 9.97
N LYS A 55 -5.66 5.27 10.71
CA LYS A 55 -6.48 6.50 10.65
C LYS A 55 -5.64 7.78 10.78
N ALA A 56 -4.69 7.78 11.73
CA ALA A 56 -3.77 8.91 11.97
C ALA A 56 -2.92 9.30 10.75
N MET A 57 -2.58 8.34 9.88
CA MET A 57 -1.73 8.55 8.70
C MET A 57 -2.50 8.44 7.39
N LYS A 58 -3.84 8.30 7.44
CA LYS A 58 -4.67 8.02 6.27
C LYS A 58 -4.44 9.01 5.14
N ASN A 59 -4.49 10.30 5.45
CA ASN A 59 -4.38 11.36 4.45
C ASN A 59 -2.96 11.42 3.85
N VAL A 60 -1.93 11.26 4.69
CA VAL A 60 -0.52 11.25 4.27
C VAL A 60 -0.23 10.04 3.39
N TYR A 61 -0.66 8.86 3.79
CA TYR A 61 -0.41 7.62 3.07
C TYR A 61 -1.22 7.56 1.79
N ALA A 62 -2.49 7.98 1.80
CA ALA A 62 -3.29 8.08 0.58
C ALA A 62 -2.60 8.94 -0.49
N LYS A 63 -2.08 10.13 -0.13
CA LYS A 63 -1.33 10.99 -1.05
C LYS A 63 -0.07 10.28 -1.58
N LYS A 64 0.73 9.66 -0.70
CA LYS A 64 1.96 8.95 -1.09
C LYS A 64 1.70 7.71 -1.95
N ILE A 65 0.67 6.94 -1.63
CA ILE A 65 0.25 5.73 -2.34
C ILE A 65 -0.29 6.09 -3.74
N LYS A 66 -1.10 7.15 -3.85
CA LYS A 66 -1.52 7.71 -5.14
C LYS A 66 -0.32 8.16 -5.98
N LYS A 67 0.63 8.89 -5.38
CA LYS A 67 1.90 9.28 -6.04
C LYS A 67 2.75 8.07 -6.45
N ALA A 68 2.69 6.97 -5.71
CA ALA A 68 3.38 5.73 -6.04
C ALA A 68 2.77 4.96 -7.22
N GLY A 69 1.62 5.42 -7.74
CA GLY A 69 0.96 4.88 -8.93
C GLY A 69 -0.24 3.97 -8.64
N PHE A 70 -0.69 3.90 -7.38
CA PHE A 70 -1.88 3.13 -7.03
C PHE A 70 -3.14 3.94 -7.31
N LYS A 71 -4.05 3.38 -8.11
CA LYS A 71 -5.34 3.99 -8.50
C LYS A 71 -6.55 3.26 -7.88
N GLY A 72 -6.34 2.46 -6.84
CA GLY A 72 -7.40 1.74 -6.15
C GLY A 72 -7.90 2.47 -4.90
N ILE A 73 -8.56 1.71 -4.02
CA ILE A 73 -9.20 2.24 -2.81
C ILE A 73 -8.17 2.30 -1.67
N VAL A 74 -8.06 3.45 -1.00
CA VAL A 74 -7.23 3.64 0.20
C VAL A 74 -8.13 4.14 1.32
N GLU A 75 -8.27 3.36 2.39
CA GLU A 75 -9.18 3.64 3.51
C GLU A 75 -8.51 3.65 4.88
#